data_AF-A0A507AQL0-F1
#
_entry.id   AF-A0A507AQL0-F1
#
_cell.length_a   1.000
_cell.length_b   1.000
_cell.length_c   1.000
_cell.angle_alpha   90.00
_cell.angle_beta   90.00
_cell.angle_gamma   90.00
#
_symmetry.space_group_name_H-M   'P 1'
#
loop_
_entity.id
_entity.type
_entity.pdbx_description
1 polymer ?
#
loop_
_entity_poly.entity_id
_entity_poly.type
_entity_poly.pdbx_seq_one_letter_code
_entity_poly.pdbx_strand_id
1 'polypeptide(L)'
;MASRRMGLRFLAQTRQTAPFTPNTLRQSCRRTFTSPSASQLPGARLFSSRWNILAVGLGVATATTSTLLYNMTVSDPIRCDSPSLAERDAQTLRDHGISDKSPMRLRMEKFIKEQQREIVRGLEEVDGTPFRVDEWQRKEGGGGITCVLQDGKVFEKAGVGVSVVYGKLPRAAIEKMRINHKNLGGGAGNDGEVPESLDFFAAGLSMIVHPKNPMAPTVHLNYRYFETANDDGSSGAWWFGGGADLTPNYLFDEDAIHFHRTLKDVCDKHNKDYYPKFKKWCDEYFYNKHRGESRGIGGIFFDDLDEQVCDKENTFAFIQDALRAFLPSYVPIVERRKDMPFTEAERDWQQIRRGKYVEFNLVHDRGTSFGLNTPGARVESILMSLPMTASWKYMYAPEPGSREQRLVDVLREPKEWV
;
A
#
# COMPACT_ATOMS: atom_id res chain seq x y z
N MET A 1 -52.01 -19.26 -22.70
CA MET A 1 -53.18 -18.43 -22.33
C MET A 1 -52.69 -17.24 -21.51
N ALA A 2 -53.07 -16.03 -21.93
CA ALA A 2 -53.08 -14.70 -21.26
C ALA A 2 -52.01 -14.40 -20.19
N SER A 3 -51.03 -13.50 -20.37
CA SER A 3 -51.10 -12.03 -20.61
C SER A 3 -51.70 -11.22 -19.46
N ARG A 4 -50.88 -10.35 -18.84
CA ARG A 4 -51.25 -8.98 -18.46
C ARG A 4 -50.02 -8.08 -18.34
N ARG A 5 -49.71 -7.41 -19.45
CA ARG A 5 -49.03 -6.10 -19.49
C ARG A 5 -50.04 -5.02 -19.08
N MET A 6 -49.59 -4.05 -18.29
CA MET A 6 -50.16 -2.70 -18.30
C MET A 6 -49.00 -1.72 -18.23
N GLY A 7 -48.92 -0.85 -19.24
CA GLY A 7 -47.97 0.26 -19.30
C GLY A 7 -48.66 1.60 -19.12
N LEU A 8 -47.88 2.65 -19.44
CA LEU A 8 -48.18 4.09 -19.55
C LEU A 8 -48.14 4.84 -18.21
N ARG A 9 -47.48 6.00 -18.07
CA ARG A 9 -47.20 7.07 -19.05
C ARG A 9 -46.07 7.98 -18.56
N PHE A 10 -45.28 8.44 -19.53
CA PHE A 10 -44.44 9.64 -19.53
C PHE A 10 -45.18 10.89 -19.00
N LEU A 11 -44.46 11.79 -18.32
CA LEU A 11 -44.67 13.23 -18.41
C LEU A 11 -43.34 13.97 -18.15
N ALA A 12 -42.73 14.41 -19.24
CA ALA A 12 -41.73 15.48 -19.25
C ALA A 12 -42.46 16.82 -19.10
N GLN A 13 -41.92 17.73 -18.29
CA GLN A 13 -42.30 19.14 -18.31
C GLN A 13 -41.09 19.99 -18.67
N THR A 14 -41.10 20.45 -19.92
CA THR A 14 -40.40 21.63 -20.43
C THR A 14 -41.39 22.79 -20.46
N ARG A 15 -41.03 23.94 -19.88
CA ARG A 15 -41.53 25.30 -20.14
C ARG A 15 -40.53 26.26 -19.45
N GLN A 16 -40.11 27.41 -19.95
CA GLN A 16 -40.25 28.13 -21.21
C GLN A 16 -39.26 29.32 -21.09
N THR A 17 -38.55 29.64 -22.16
CA THR A 17 -37.84 30.92 -22.42
C THR A 17 -38.91 32.04 -22.61
N ALA A 18 -38.73 33.36 -22.47
CA ALA A 18 -37.68 34.37 -22.77
C ALA A 18 -38.21 35.77 -22.25
N PRO A 19 -37.83 36.97 -22.78
CA PRO A 19 -36.56 37.74 -22.77
C PRO A 19 -36.74 39.25 -22.36
N PHE A 20 -35.78 40.12 -22.76
CA PHE A 20 -35.70 41.62 -22.81
C PHE A 20 -34.80 42.27 -21.72
N THR A 21 -33.52 42.63 -21.96
CA THR A 21 -32.85 43.70 -22.77
C THR A 21 -32.63 45.05 -22.04
N PRO A 22 -31.60 45.83 -22.45
CA PRO A 22 -30.78 46.64 -21.54
C PRO A 22 -31.09 48.14 -21.61
N ASN A 23 -30.62 48.89 -20.61
CA ASN A 23 -30.55 50.36 -20.67
C ASN A 23 -29.09 50.83 -20.68
N THR A 24 -28.69 51.38 -21.83
CA THR A 24 -27.61 52.35 -22.00
C THR A 24 -28.21 53.76 -21.91
N LEU A 25 -27.42 54.73 -21.41
CA LEU A 25 -27.25 56.12 -21.90
C LEU A 25 -26.51 56.92 -20.80
N ARG A 26 -25.26 57.32 -21.08
CA ARG A 26 -24.81 58.70 -21.39
C ARG A 26 -24.84 59.63 -20.15
N GLN A 27 -23.84 60.48 -19.87
CA GLN A 27 -23.16 61.37 -20.80
C GLN A 27 -22.00 62.14 -20.11
N SER A 28 -20.93 62.39 -20.89
CA SER A 28 -20.11 63.64 -20.93
C SER A 28 -19.19 63.97 -19.74
N CYS A 29 -17.99 64.54 -19.88
CA CYS A 29 -17.49 65.43 -20.93
C CYS A 29 -15.94 65.50 -20.99
N ARG A 30 -15.42 65.52 -22.22
CA ARG A 30 -14.25 66.22 -22.80
C ARG A 30 -13.28 66.98 -21.88
N ARG A 31 -11.97 66.88 -22.18
CA ARG A 31 -11.23 67.80 -23.09
C ARG A 31 -9.75 67.42 -23.27
N THR A 32 -9.36 67.29 -24.53
CA THR A 32 -7.99 67.40 -25.09
C THR A 32 -7.71 68.84 -25.49
N PHE A 33 -6.44 69.29 -25.39
CA PHE A 33 -5.79 70.39 -26.15
C PHE A 33 -4.26 70.19 -25.95
N THR A 34 -3.48 69.69 -26.92
CA THR A 34 -2.75 70.37 -28.03
C THR A 34 -1.87 71.56 -27.65
N SER A 35 -0.60 71.45 -28.07
CA SER A 35 0.53 72.39 -28.03
C SER A 35 0.28 73.75 -28.72
N PRO A 36 1.24 74.69 -28.61
CA PRO A 36 2.01 75.04 -29.81
C PRO A 36 3.51 75.42 -29.61
N SER A 37 4.20 75.40 -30.75
CA SER A 37 5.56 75.88 -31.15
C SER A 37 5.84 77.37 -30.86
N ALA A 38 7.02 78.02 -31.06
CA ALA A 38 8.13 77.87 -32.02
C ALA A 38 9.34 78.82 -31.69
N SER A 39 10.40 78.70 -32.53
CA SER A 39 11.50 79.65 -32.90
C SER A 39 12.85 79.54 -32.14
N GLN A 40 14.00 79.14 -32.74
CA GLN A 40 14.89 79.68 -33.82
C GLN A 40 15.75 80.88 -33.33
N LEU A 41 17.11 80.97 -33.34
CA LEU A 41 18.25 80.73 -34.29
C LEU A 41 19.60 80.93 -33.51
N PRO A 42 20.84 81.05 -34.09
CA PRO A 42 21.56 80.26 -35.11
C PRO A 42 23.06 79.92 -34.76
N GLY A 43 23.63 78.93 -35.46
CA GLY A 43 24.97 78.99 -36.10
C GLY A 43 26.26 78.81 -35.28
N ALA A 44 27.02 77.73 -35.58
CA ALA A 44 28.48 77.77 -35.78
C ALA A 44 28.99 76.43 -36.37
N ARG A 45 29.94 76.50 -37.30
CA ARG A 45 30.56 75.37 -38.03
C ARG A 45 31.75 74.78 -37.26
N LEU A 46 31.94 73.47 -37.44
CA LEU A 46 33.17 72.67 -37.53
C LEU A 46 34.35 73.01 -36.60
N PHE A 47 34.75 72.06 -35.73
CA PHE A 47 36.10 71.47 -35.72
C PHE A 47 36.11 70.18 -34.87
N SER A 48 36.92 69.23 -35.32
CA SER A 48 37.17 67.88 -34.78
C SER A 48 37.68 67.85 -33.33
N SER A 49 37.31 66.82 -32.55
CA SER A 49 38.24 66.21 -31.58
C SER A 49 37.76 64.84 -31.08
N ARG A 50 38.64 63.84 -31.22
CA ARG A 50 38.46 62.42 -30.88
C ARG A 50 38.71 62.19 -29.38
N TRP A 51 37.85 62.63 -28.46
CA TRP A 51 38.12 62.48 -27.01
C TRP A 51 36.92 62.03 -26.14
N ASN A 52 35.87 61.44 -26.71
CA ASN A 52 34.70 60.96 -25.92
C ASN A 52 34.46 59.44 -25.94
N ILE A 53 35.38 58.63 -26.48
CA ILE A 53 35.20 57.16 -26.55
C ILE A 53 35.90 56.43 -25.38
N LEU A 54 36.85 57.06 -24.68
CA LEU A 54 37.56 56.40 -23.56
C LEU A 54 36.78 56.38 -22.24
N ALA A 55 35.97 57.41 -21.94
CA ALA A 55 35.26 57.49 -20.65
C ALA A 55 34.07 56.51 -20.55
N VAL A 56 33.43 56.19 -21.69
CA VAL A 56 32.33 55.20 -21.73
C VAL A 56 32.88 53.76 -21.72
N GLY A 57 34.06 53.53 -22.31
CA GLY A 57 34.71 52.21 -22.29
C GLY A 57 35.15 51.77 -20.89
N LEU A 58 35.60 52.70 -20.05
CA LEU A 58 36.08 52.37 -18.70
C LEU A 58 34.91 52.03 -17.74
N GLY A 59 33.80 52.78 -17.80
CA GLY A 59 32.62 52.52 -16.95
C GLY A 59 31.90 51.21 -17.29
N VAL A 60 31.84 50.85 -18.58
CA VAL A 60 31.26 49.57 -19.02
C VAL A 60 32.19 48.40 -18.66
N ALA A 61 33.51 48.55 -18.81
CA ALA A 61 34.46 47.50 -18.44
C ALA A 61 34.50 47.26 -16.92
N THR A 62 34.39 48.30 -16.09
CA THR A 62 34.29 48.13 -14.63
C THR A 62 32.96 47.53 -14.21
N ALA A 63 31.84 47.91 -14.85
CA ALA A 63 30.54 47.35 -14.51
C ALA A 63 30.43 45.87 -14.90
N THR A 64 30.96 45.47 -16.06
CA THR A 64 30.95 44.07 -16.54
C THR A 64 31.92 43.20 -15.74
N THR A 65 33.11 43.70 -15.39
CA THR A 65 34.03 42.96 -14.51
C THR A 65 33.49 42.83 -13.09
N SER A 66 32.79 43.85 -12.56
CA SER A 66 32.12 43.79 -11.26
C SER A 66 30.97 42.79 -11.25
N THR A 67 30.16 42.72 -12.32
CA THR A 67 29.07 41.72 -12.43
C THR A 67 29.61 40.32 -12.69
N LEU A 68 30.72 40.16 -13.42
CA LEU A 68 31.39 38.86 -13.54
C LEU A 68 31.99 38.41 -12.21
N LEU A 69 32.67 39.28 -11.47
CA LEU A 69 33.19 38.98 -10.14
C LEU A 69 32.05 38.72 -9.14
N TYR A 70 30.94 39.44 -9.20
CA TYR A 70 29.74 39.17 -8.40
C TYR A 70 29.14 37.80 -8.75
N ASN A 71 28.97 37.45 -10.03
CA ASN A 71 28.49 36.13 -10.43
C ASN A 71 29.50 34.99 -10.13
N MET A 72 30.79 35.29 -9.99
CA MET A 72 31.81 34.32 -9.56
C MET A 72 31.96 34.21 -8.03
N THR A 73 31.43 35.17 -7.26
CA THR A 73 31.51 35.22 -5.79
C THR A 73 30.18 34.95 -5.10
N VAL A 74 29.06 35.12 -5.80
CA VAL A 74 27.77 34.56 -5.41
C VAL A 74 27.88 33.07 -5.68
N SER A 75 28.28 32.34 -4.65
CA SER A 75 28.03 30.91 -4.57
C SER A 75 26.55 30.70 -4.92
N ASP A 76 26.26 29.80 -5.85
CA ASP A 76 24.89 29.35 -6.09
C ASP A 76 24.23 29.17 -4.72
N PRO A 77 23.03 29.74 -4.46
CA PRO A 77 22.37 29.55 -3.19
C PRO A 77 22.35 28.05 -2.95
N ILE A 78 22.96 27.60 -1.85
CA ILE A 78 22.96 26.19 -1.46
C ILE A 78 21.49 25.80 -1.46
N ARG A 79 21.09 25.03 -2.47
CA ARG A 79 19.74 24.52 -2.59
C ARG A 79 19.67 23.42 -1.54
N CYS A 80 19.37 23.82 -0.30
CA CYS A 80 19.02 22.89 0.76
C CYS A 80 17.68 22.31 0.35
N ASP A 81 17.70 21.24 -0.46
CA ASP A 81 16.52 20.47 -0.74
C ASP A 81 15.90 20.09 0.61
N SER A 82 14.59 20.33 0.77
CA SER A 82 13.89 19.97 1.99
C SER A 82 14.12 18.48 2.27
N PRO A 83 14.45 18.08 3.51
CA PRO A 83 14.75 16.68 3.80
C PRO A 83 13.55 15.82 3.42
N SER A 84 13.83 14.71 2.76
CA SER A 84 12.85 13.70 2.39
C SER A 84 12.17 13.14 3.65
N LEU A 85 10.99 12.53 3.48
CA LEU A 85 10.27 11.89 4.58
C LEU A 85 11.14 10.86 5.32
N ALA A 86 11.92 10.08 4.57
CA ALA A 86 12.85 9.08 5.12
C ALA A 86 13.96 9.73 5.96
N GLU A 87 14.54 10.85 5.51
CA GLU A 87 15.58 11.57 6.25
C GLU A 87 15.05 12.20 7.54
N ARG A 88 13.81 12.73 7.51
CA ARG A 88 13.14 13.28 8.70
C ARG A 88 12.87 12.19 9.74
N ASP A 89 12.37 11.05 9.31
CA ASP A 89 12.11 9.92 10.20
C ASP A 89 13.42 9.35 10.77
N ALA A 90 14.47 9.25 9.94
CA ALA A 90 15.80 8.85 10.39
C ALA A 90 16.43 9.84 11.39
N GLN A 91 16.24 11.15 11.19
CA GLN A 91 16.68 12.18 12.13
C GLN A 91 15.93 12.09 13.45
N THR A 92 14.60 11.97 13.40
CA THR A 92 13.74 11.80 14.59
C THR A 92 14.17 10.58 15.40
N LEU A 93 14.47 9.47 14.73
CA LEU A 93 14.96 8.26 15.36
C LEU A 93 16.31 8.46 16.07
N ARG A 94 17.24 9.22 15.46
CA ARG A 94 18.56 9.52 16.05
C ARG A 94 18.45 10.42 17.26
N ASP A 95 17.61 11.45 17.20
CA ASP A 95 17.58 12.51 18.22
C ASP A 95 16.72 12.14 19.43
N HIS A 96 15.62 11.42 19.22
CA HIS A 96 14.60 11.20 20.24
C HIS A 96 14.27 9.72 20.48
N GLY A 97 14.75 8.81 19.63
CA GLY A 97 14.34 7.41 19.64
C GLY A 97 12.85 7.23 19.29
N ILE A 98 12.31 6.04 19.58
CA ILE A 98 10.91 5.70 19.32
C ILE A 98 10.13 5.68 20.64
N SER A 99 9.12 6.53 20.74
CA SER A 99 8.18 6.62 21.86
C SER A 99 6.73 6.57 21.35
N ASP A 100 5.76 6.57 22.26
CA ASP A 100 4.33 6.62 21.90
C ASP A 100 3.93 7.91 21.19
N LYS A 101 4.74 8.97 21.31
CA LYS A 101 4.54 10.26 20.62
C LYS A 101 5.23 10.33 19.26
N SER A 102 6.04 9.32 18.90
CA SER A 102 6.67 9.27 17.59
C SER A 102 5.62 9.08 16.49
N PRO A 103 5.88 9.53 15.25
CA PRO A 103 5.00 9.26 14.12
C PRO A 103 4.63 7.78 14.01
N MET A 104 3.39 7.50 13.59
CA MET A 104 2.89 6.13 13.45
C MET A 104 3.79 5.27 12.56
N ARG A 105 4.44 5.89 11.55
CA ARG A 105 5.43 5.25 10.67
C ARG A 105 6.55 4.55 11.45
N LEU A 106 7.19 5.26 12.38
CA LEU A 106 8.27 4.72 13.21
C LEU A 106 7.77 3.65 14.20
N ARG A 107 6.59 3.88 14.81
CA ARG A 107 5.98 2.94 15.75
C ARG A 107 5.59 1.63 15.07
N MET A 108 5.00 1.71 13.88
CA MET A 108 4.66 0.55 13.06
C MET A 108 5.91 -0.20 12.61
N GLU A 109 6.94 0.49 12.11
CA GLU A 109 8.21 -0.14 11.71
C GLU A 109 8.85 -0.92 12.86
N LYS A 110 8.94 -0.31 14.05
CA LYS A 110 9.45 -0.98 15.25
C LYS A 110 8.64 -2.22 15.57
N PHE A 111 7.32 -2.08 15.62
CA PHE A 111 6.41 -3.15 15.99
C PHE A 111 6.51 -4.35 15.04
N ILE A 112 6.47 -4.13 13.71
CA ILE A 112 6.56 -5.24 12.76
C ILE A 112 7.92 -5.94 12.78
N LYS A 113 9.03 -5.22 13.00
CA LYS A 113 10.36 -5.83 13.15
C LYS A 113 10.45 -6.67 14.43
N GLU A 114 9.84 -6.21 15.51
CA GLU A 114 9.72 -6.99 16.75
C GLU A 114 8.91 -8.27 16.51
N GLN A 115 7.73 -8.15 15.89
CA GLN A 115 6.89 -9.31 15.61
C GLN A 115 7.53 -10.29 14.61
N GLN A 116 8.30 -9.82 13.64
CA GLN A 116 9.08 -10.71 12.77
C GLN A 116 10.05 -11.58 13.58
N ARG A 117 10.79 -10.98 14.52
CA ARG A 117 11.72 -11.74 15.38
C ARG A 117 10.99 -12.76 16.25
N GLU A 118 9.88 -12.37 16.87
CA GLU A 118 9.06 -13.26 17.69
C GLU A 118 8.50 -14.43 16.87
N ILE A 119 8.02 -14.16 15.66
CA ILE A 119 7.43 -15.20 14.81
C ILE A 119 8.51 -16.11 14.23
N VAL A 120 9.64 -15.57 13.78
CA VAL A 120 10.78 -16.38 13.34
C VAL A 120 11.23 -17.30 14.47
N ARG A 121 11.42 -16.78 15.69
CA ARG A 121 11.79 -17.60 16.85
C ARG A 121 10.77 -18.69 17.12
N GLY A 122 9.48 -18.35 17.15
CA GLY A 122 8.41 -19.33 17.39
C GLY A 122 8.34 -20.42 16.32
N LEU A 123 8.64 -20.11 15.06
CA LEU A 123 8.71 -21.12 13.98
C LEU A 123 10.01 -21.96 14.06
N GLU A 124 11.14 -21.36 14.42
CA GLU A 124 12.40 -22.08 14.65
C GLU A 124 12.30 -23.08 15.81
N GLU A 125 11.57 -22.73 16.88
CA GLU A 125 11.31 -23.62 18.01
C GLU A 125 10.53 -24.88 17.57
N VAL A 126 9.57 -24.73 16.65
CA VAL A 126 8.77 -25.84 16.11
C VAL A 126 9.58 -26.70 15.13
N ASP A 127 10.36 -26.08 14.24
CA ASP A 127 11.10 -26.80 13.20
C ASP A 127 12.43 -27.39 13.70
N GLY A 128 13.13 -26.65 14.55
CA GLY A 128 14.50 -26.94 14.97
C GLY A 128 15.57 -26.61 13.91
N THR A 129 15.25 -25.79 12.91
CA THR A 129 16.17 -25.29 11.86
C THR A 129 16.12 -23.77 11.82
N PRO A 130 17.27 -23.06 11.75
CA PRO A 130 17.29 -21.60 11.73
C PRO A 130 16.88 -21.02 10.38
N PHE A 131 16.29 -19.82 10.40
CA PHE A 131 16.01 -19.04 9.20
C PHE A 131 17.29 -18.38 8.67
N ARG A 132 17.40 -18.31 7.33
CA ARG A 132 18.35 -17.40 6.67
C ARG A 132 17.76 -16.00 6.67
N VAL A 133 18.49 -15.06 7.24
CA VAL A 133 18.11 -13.63 7.26
C VAL A 133 18.84 -12.89 6.14
N ASP A 134 18.09 -12.13 5.34
CA ASP A 134 18.63 -11.27 4.29
C ASP A 134 18.09 -9.84 4.46
N GLU A 135 18.98 -8.91 4.80
CA GLU A 135 18.67 -7.50 4.93
C GLU A 135 19.01 -6.76 3.64
N TRP A 136 18.10 -5.90 3.18
CA TRP A 136 18.26 -5.18 1.94
C TRP A 136 17.72 -3.75 2.05
N GLN A 137 18.26 -2.86 1.21
CA GLN A 137 17.91 -1.44 1.20
C GLN A 137 17.47 -1.00 -0.19
N ARG A 138 16.67 0.06 -0.25
CA ARG A 138 16.25 0.70 -1.51
C ARG A 138 16.96 2.04 -1.69
N LYS A 139 17.29 2.36 -2.93
CA LYS A 139 17.86 3.68 -3.30
C LYS A 139 16.90 4.83 -2.97
N GLU A 140 15.60 4.59 -3.07
CA GLU A 140 14.54 5.58 -2.86
C GLU A 140 14.20 5.79 -1.37
N GLY A 141 14.84 5.04 -0.47
CA GLY A 141 14.61 5.10 0.97
C GLY A 141 13.90 3.86 1.52
N GLY A 142 14.30 3.46 2.73
CA GLY A 142 13.82 2.25 3.39
C GLY A 142 14.54 0.98 2.93
N GLY A 143 13.85 -0.14 2.94
CA GLY A 143 14.41 -1.47 2.72
C GLY A 143 13.51 -2.57 3.28
N GLY A 144 14.12 -3.67 3.70
CA GLY A 144 13.41 -4.77 4.31
C GLY A 144 14.33 -5.83 4.88
N ILE A 145 13.71 -6.76 5.60
CA ILE A 145 14.35 -7.95 6.16
C ILE A 145 13.53 -9.14 5.70
N THR A 146 14.15 -10.02 4.92
CA THR A 146 13.52 -11.23 4.43
C THR A 146 14.12 -12.43 5.16
N CYS A 147 13.32 -13.08 6.01
CA CYS A 147 13.71 -14.32 6.67
C CYS A 147 13.12 -15.51 5.91
N VAL A 148 13.97 -16.45 5.47
CA VAL A 148 13.54 -17.65 4.73
C VAL A 148 14.10 -18.91 5.37
N LEU A 149 13.24 -19.89 5.59
CA LEU A 149 13.59 -21.27 5.92
C LEU A 149 13.16 -22.16 4.75
N GLN A 150 14.05 -23.03 4.28
CA GLN A 150 13.79 -23.99 3.20
C GLN A 150 14.31 -25.37 3.61
N ASP A 151 13.56 -26.40 3.24
CA ASP A 151 13.85 -27.81 3.54
C ASP A 151 14.08 -28.09 5.04
N GLY A 152 13.26 -27.47 5.89
CA GLY A 152 13.23 -27.76 7.32
C GLY A 152 12.61 -29.11 7.65
N LYS A 153 12.61 -29.45 8.94
CA LYS A 153 12.07 -30.72 9.43
C LYS A 153 10.55 -30.74 9.39
N VAL A 154 9.92 -29.62 9.73
CA VAL A 154 8.47 -29.44 9.82
C VAL A 154 7.98 -28.56 8.69
N PHE A 155 8.67 -27.46 8.40
CA PHE A 155 8.35 -26.52 7.34
C PHE A 155 9.22 -26.80 6.12
N GLU A 156 8.57 -27.15 5.02
CA GLU A 156 9.29 -27.34 3.75
C GLU A 156 9.75 -25.99 3.19
N LYS A 157 8.95 -24.94 3.39
CA LYS A 157 9.34 -23.55 3.14
C LYS A 157 8.55 -22.62 4.03
N ALA A 158 9.24 -21.68 4.66
CA ALA A 158 8.64 -20.60 5.42
C ALA A 158 9.32 -19.29 5.05
N GLY A 159 8.53 -18.24 4.92
CA GLY A 159 9.00 -16.91 4.58
C GLY A 159 8.33 -15.88 5.46
N VAL A 160 9.13 -15.05 6.13
CA VAL A 160 8.66 -13.94 6.95
C VAL A 160 9.39 -12.68 6.51
N GLY A 161 8.70 -11.82 5.78
CA GLY A 161 9.24 -10.59 5.21
C GLY A 161 8.71 -9.35 5.91
N VAL A 162 9.61 -8.44 6.26
CA VAL A 162 9.29 -7.05 6.63
C VAL A 162 9.76 -6.15 5.50
N SER A 163 8.92 -5.21 5.09
CA SER A 163 9.28 -4.15 4.13
C SER A 163 8.89 -2.80 4.69
N VAL A 164 9.77 -1.82 4.53
CA VAL A 164 9.57 -0.42 4.89
C VAL A 164 9.97 0.40 3.67
N VAL A 165 9.01 1.07 3.05
CA VAL A 165 9.18 1.73 1.77
C VAL A 165 8.79 3.19 1.90
N TYR A 166 9.69 4.05 1.45
CA TYR A 166 9.42 5.47 1.23
C TYR A 166 9.42 5.72 -0.28
N GLY A 167 8.67 6.72 -0.72
CA GLY A 167 8.69 7.13 -2.12
C GLY A 167 7.72 8.26 -2.41
N LYS A 168 7.53 8.53 -3.71
CA LYS A 168 6.57 9.51 -4.21
C LYS A 168 5.52 8.83 -5.08
N LEU A 169 4.25 9.06 -4.78
CA LEU A 169 3.15 8.68 -5.66
C LEU A 169 3.07 9.67 -6.83
N PRO A 170 3.07 9.21 -8.09
CA PRO A 170 2.77 10.08 -9.22
C PRO A 170 1.28 10.43 -9.25
N ARG A 171 0.92 11.57 -9.85
CA ARG A 171 -0.46 12.04 -10.05
C ARG A 171 -1.46 10.95 -10.46
N ALA A 172 -1.12 10.12 -11.45
CA ALA A 172 -2.00 9.05 -11.92
C ALA A 172 -2.28 7.96 -10.86
N ALA A 173 -1.34 7.70 -9.93
CA ALA A 173 -1.56 6.80 -8.81
C ALA A 173 -2.46 7.45 -7.75
N ILE A 174 -2.25 8.75 -7.49
CA ILE A 174 -3.08 9.54 -6.57
C ILE A 174 -4.54 9.57 -7.03
N GLU A 175 -4.78 9.83 -8.32
CA GLU A 175 -6.13 9.83 -8.92
C GLU A 175 -6.84 8.48 -8.77
N LYS A 176 -6.12 7.37 -8.96
CA LYS A 176 -6.66 6.02 -8.73
C LYS A 176 -6.98 5.78 -7.26
N MET A 177 -6.10 6.18 -6.36
CA MET A 177 -6.30 5.99 -4.91
C MET A 177 -7.44 6.87 -4.37
N ARG A 178 -7.66 8.06 -4.93
CA ARG A 178 -8.79 8.95 -4.57
C ARG A 178 -10.17 8.32 -4.75
N ILE A 179 -10.32 7.28 -5.58
CA ILE A 179 -11.58 6.55 -5.75
C ILE A 179 -12.05 5.96 -4.42
N ASN A 180 -11.12 5.42 -3.64
CA ASN A 180 -11.39 4.79 -2.36
C ASN A 180 -11.01 5.69 -1.17
N HIS A 181 -10.13 6.68 -1.36
CA HIS A 181 -9.63 7.58 -0.31
C HIS A 181 -9.85 9.05 -0.70
N LYS A 182 -11.05 9.57 -0.44
CA LYS A 182 -11.45 10.92 -0.87
C LYS A 182 -10.57 12.06 -0.34
N ASN A 183 -9.86 11.83 0.77
CA ASN A 183 -8.99 12.82 1.42
C ASN A 183 -7.53 12.80 0.91
N LEU A 184 -7.20 11.98 -0.09
CA LEU A 184 -5.82 11.78 -0.53
C LEU A 184 -5.30 13.00 -1.33
N GLY A 185 -4.34 13.73 -0.75
CA GLY A 185 -3.74 14.92 -1.38
C GLY A 185 -4.57 16.20 -1.27
N GLY A 186 -5.58 16.23 -0.40
CA GLY A 186 -6.25 17.46 0.03
C GLY A 186 -5.88 17.73 1.48
N GLY A 187 -4.96 18.68 1.70
CA GLY A 187 -4.82 19.28 3.03
C GLY A 187 -6.13 19.98 3.40
N ALA A 188 -6.41 20.15 4.69
CA ALA A 188 -7.55 20.93 5.17
C ALA A 188 -7.57 22.31 4.49
N GLY A 189 -8.43 22.50 3.47
CA GLY A 189 -8.60 23.76 2.75
C GLY A 189 -8.29 23.77 1.24
N ASN A 190 -7.88 22.67 0.59
CA ASN A 190 -7.68 22.61 -0.87
C ASN A 190 -8.51 21.49 -1.51
N ASP A 191 -9.82 21.68 -1.51
CA ASP A 191 -10.79 20.75 -2.06
C ASP A 191 -10.81 20.85 -3.60
N GLY A 192 -9.85 20.23 -4.30
CA GLY A 192 -10.00 20.03 -5.75
C GLY A 192 -8.73 19.71 -6.55
N GLU A 193 -7.57 20.21 -6.16
CA GLU A 193 -6.35 19.98 -6.95
C GLU A 193 -5.68 18.65 -6.58
N VAL A 194 -5.28 17.88 -7.59
CA VAL A 194 -4.46 16.68 -7.40
C VAL A 194 -3.00 17.15 -7.41
N PRO A 195 -2.22 16.93 -6.34
CA PRO A 195 -0.80 17.28 -6.37
C PRO A 195 -0.07 16.44 -7.43
N GLU A 196 0.95 17.04 -8.06
CA GLU A 196 1.76 16.36 -9.09
C GLU A 196 2.48 15.13 -8.53
N SER A 197 2.93 15.22 -7.28
CA SER A 197 3.48 14.11 -6.52
C SER A 197 3.11 14.21 -5.05
N LEU A 198 2.98 13.08 -4.38
CA LEU A 198 2.70 13.02 -2.94
C LEU A 198 3.66 12.03 -2.28
N ASP A 199 4.34 12.47 -1.22
CA ASP A 199 5.22 11.58 -0.46
C ASP A 199 4.38 10.51 0.24
N PHE A 200 4.87 9.28 0.24
CA PHE A 200 4.21 8.16 0.91
C PHE A 200 5.19 7.30 1.71
N PHE A 201 4.61 6.62 2.68
CA PHE A 201 5.21 5.58 3.49
C PHE A 201 4.34 4.33 3.43
N ALA A 202 4.97 3.19 3.23
CA ALA A 202 4.32 1.89 3.35
C ALA A 202 5.22 0.94 4.15
N ALA A 203 4.69 0.36 5.22
CA ALA A 203 5.39 -0.67 5.97
C ALA A 203 4.48 -1.86 6.23
N GLY A 204 5.04 -3.06 6.19
CA GLY A 204 4.25 -4.25 6.50
C GLY A 204 5.09 -5.48 6.75
N LEU A 205 4.48 -6.41 7.47
CA LEU A 205 4.95 -7.77 7.66
C LEU A 205 4.05 -8.71 6.87
N SER A 206 4.66 -9.55 6.04
CA SER A 206 3.99 -10.56 5.24
C SER A 206 4.65 -11.90 5.46
N MET A 207 3.87 -12.96 5.63
CA MET A 207 4.41 -14.31 5.78
C MET A 207 3.56 -15.38 5.16
N ILE A 208 4.26 -16.43 4.77
CA ILE A 208 3.68 -17.67 4.29
C ILE A 208 4.49 -18.82 4.87
N VAL A 209 3.80 -19.84 5.37
CA VAL A 209 4.43 -21.07 5.86
C VAL A 209 3.79 -22.26 5.18
N HIS A 210 4.62 -23.11 4.56
CA HIS A 210 4.24 -24.36 3.92
C HIS A 210 4.83 -25.54 4.70
N PRO A 211 4.03 -26.21 5.56
CA PRO A 211 4.47 -27.43 6.22
C PRO A 211 4.79 -28.54 5.22
N LYS A 212 5.71 -29.42 5.62
CA LYS A 212 6.08 -30.64 4.91
C LYS A 212 4.98 -31.71 5.03
N ASN A 213 4.43 -31.90 6.24
CA ASN A 213 3.37 -32.86 6.48
C ASN A 213 2.02 -32.40 5.87
N PRO A 214 1.33 -33.21 5.03
CA PRO A 214 0.02 -32.87 4.47
C PRO A 214 -1.06 -32.53 5.49
N MET A 215 -0.96 -33.09 6.71
CA MET A 215 -1.91 -32.86 7.79
C MET A 215 -1.77 -31.46 8.41
N ALA A 216 -0.60 -30.82 8.28
CA ALA A 216 -0.37 -29.47 8.77
C ALA A 216 -0.74 -28.44 7.69
N PRO A 217 -1.59 -27.45 7.99
CA PRO A 217 -2.08 -26.49 7.00
C PRO A 217 -1.02 -25.47 6.61
N THR A 218 -1.07 -24.99 5.36
CA THR A 218 -0.40 -23.75 4.98
C THR A 218 -1.09 -22.58 5.67
N VAL A 219 -0.33 -21.55 6.07
CA VAL A 219 -0.90 -20.30 6.61
C VAL A 219 -0.29 -19.10 5.89
N HIS A 220 -1.10 -18.07 5.73
CA HIS A 220 -0.68 -16.76 5.24
C HIS A 220 -1.12 -15.69 6.24
N LEU A 221 -0.29 -14.65 6.38
CA LEU A 221 -0.59 -13.48 7.17
C LEU A 221 0.02 -12.24 6.53
N ASN A 222 -0.70 -11.13 6.60
CA ASN A 222 -0.21 -9.82 6.21
C ASN A 222 -0.75 -8.75 7.18
N TYR A 223 0.10 -7.86 7.67
CA TYR A 223 -0.35 -6.62 8.33
C TYR A 223 0.51 -5.47 7.85
N ARG A 224 -0.15 -4.40 7.38
CA ARG A 224 0.50 -3.27 6.74
C ARG A 224 -0.14 -1.95 7.14
N TYR A 225 0.67 -0.91 7.04
CA TYR A 225 0.30 0.48 7.21
C TYR A 225 0.71 1.27 5.99
N PHE A 226 -0.16 2.14 5.53
CA PHE A 226 0.11 3.12 4.49
C PHE A 226 -0.22 4.51 5.01
N GLU A 227 0.63 5.48 4.71
CA GLU A 227 0.39 6.89 5.03
C GLU A 227 0.99 7.78 3.94
N THR A 228 0.25 8.81 3.53
CA THR A 228 0.80 9.92 2.73
C THR A 228 1.31 11.03 3.65
N ALA A 229 2.30 11.79 3.20
CA ALA A 229 2.83 12.93 3.94
C ALA A 229 2.58 14.24 3.18
N ASN A 230 2.29 15.30 3.93
CA ASN A 230 2.29 16.67 3.42
C ASN A 230 3.73 17.17 3.27
N ASP A 231 3.94 18.30 2.59
CA ASP A 231 5.27 18.89 2.33
C ASP A 231 6.06 19.20 3.63
N ASP A 232 5.36 19.48 4.72
CA ASP A 232 5.91 19.70 6.05
C ASP A 232 6.21 18.39 6.82
N GLY A 233 5.98 17.23 6.20
CA GLY A 233 6.20 15.90 6.78
C GLY A 233 5.10 15.44 7.75
N SER A 234 4.06 16.25 7.97
CA SER A 234 2.89 15.86 8.73
C SER A 234 2.09 14.77 8.02
N SER A 235 1.36 13.96 8.79
CA SER A 235 0.51 12.89 8.25
C SER A 235 -0.62 13.47 7.40
N GLY A 236 -0.77 12.93 6.20
CA GLY A 236 -1.96 13.05 5.36
C GLY A 236 -2.91 11.87 5.58
N ALA A 237 -3.44 11.33 4.48
CA ALA A 237 -4.32 10.16 4.50
C ALA A 237 -3.55 8.91 4.91
N TRP A 238 -4.21 8.02 5.64
CA TRP A 238 -3.59 6.80 6.16
C TRP A 238 -4.62 5.68 6.24
N TRP A 239 -4.16 4.45 6.17
CA TRP A 239 -4.99 3.27 6.44
C TRP A 239 -4.14 2.08 6.85
N PHE A 240 -4.79 1.15 7.55
CA PHE A 240 -4.26 -0.18 7.80
C PHE A 240 -4.92 -1.21 6.89
N GLY A 241 -4.19 -2.26 6.59
CA GLY A 241 -4.71 -3.43 5.90
C GLY A 241 -4.04 -4.69 6.45
N GLY A 242 -4.70 -5.82 6.30
CA GLY A 242 -4.13 -7.06 6.78
C GLY A 242 -5.11 -8.21 6.91
N GLY A 243 -4.66 -9.23 7.62
CA GLY A 243 -5.39 -10.46 7.81
C GLY A 243 -4.49 -11.66 8.03
N ALA A 244 -5.13 -12.77 8.35
CA ALA A 244 -4.52 -14.08 8.43
C ALA A 244 -5.53 -15.11 7.94
N ASP A 245 -5.07 -16.10 7.17
CA ASP A 245 -5.92 -17.14 6.60
C ASP A 245 -5.23 -18.51 6.58
N LEU A 246 -6.04 -19.56 6.70
CA LEU A 246 -5.58 -20.93 6.83
C LEU A 246 -5.95 -21.77 5.61
N THR A 247 -4.97 -22.48 5.05
CA THR A 247 -5.10 -23.32 3.85
C THR A 247 -4.73 -24.78 4.16
N PRO A 248 -5.66 -25.58 4.71
CA PRO A 248 -5.44 -27.01 4.96
C PRO A 248 -5.46 -27.83 3.67
N ASN A 249 -4.74 -28.96 3.65
CA ASN A 249 -4.93 -30.02 2.64
C ASN A 249 -5.94 -31.06 3.11
N TYR A 250 -6.02 -31.29 4.42
CA TYR A 250 -7.03 -32.13 5.05
C TYR A 250 -7.76 -31.32 6.12
N LEU A 251 -9.08 -31.39 6.11
CA LEU A 251 -9.89 -30.61 7.03
C LEU A 251 -10.00 -31.28 8.41
N PHE A 252 -9.55 -30.57 9.44
CA PHE A 252 -9.80 -30.87 10.85
C PHE A 252 -10.65 -29.75 11.43
N ASP A 253 -11.87 -30.07 11.89
CA ASP A 253 -12.82 -29.05 12.33
C ASP A 253 -12.31 -28.32 13.58
N GLU A 254 -11.60 -29.03 14.46
CA GLU A 254 -10.99 -28.47 15.66
C GLU A 254 -9.88 -27.45 15.36
N ASP A 255 -9.15 -27.61 14.24
CA ASP A 255 -8.10 -26.66 13.85
C ASP A 255 -8.73 -25.39 13.26
N ALA A 256 -9.76 -25.57 12.45
CA ALA A 256 -10.52 -24.47 11.88
C ALA A 256 -11.20 -23.63 12.98
N ILE A 257 -11.87 -24.29 13.93
CA ILE A 257 -12.48 -23.63 15.09
C ILE A 257 -11.43 -22.92 15.93
N HIS A 258 -10.29 -23.56 16.23
CA HIS A 258 -9.21 -22.95 17.01
C HIS A 258 -8.68 -21.67 16.35
N PHE A 259 -8.38 -21.75 15.05
CA PHE A 259 -7.86 -20.61 14.29
C PHE A 259 -8.85 -19.45 14.28
N HIS A 260 -10.10 -19.72 13.86
CA HIS A 260 -11.14 -18.70 13.75
C HIS A 260 -11.56 -18.14 15.09
N ARG A 261 -11.63 -18.95 16.16
CA ARG A 261 -11.92 -18.46 17.52
C ARG A 261 -10.85 -17.50 18.01
N THR A 262 -9.58 -17.85 17.81
CA THR A 262 -8.46 -16.99 18.23
C THR A 262 -8.52 -15.62 17.53
N LEU A 263 -8.85 -15.59 16.25
CA LEU A 263 -9.03 -14.33 15.49
C LEU A 263 -10.27 -13.57 15.96
N LYS A 264 -11.38 -14.26 16.16
CA LYS A 264 -12.63 -13.66 16.66
C LYS A 264 -12.46 -13.03 18.04
N ASP A 265 -11.76 -13.70 18.96
CA ASP A 265 -11.51 -13.21 20.31
C ASP A 265 -10.70 -11.90 20.31
N VAL A 266 -9.82 -11.71 19.32
CA VAL A 266 -9.14 -10.42 19.11
C VAL A 266 -10.11 -9.40 18.53
N CYS A 267 -10.81 -9.73 17.45
CA CYS A 267 -11.78 -8.82 16.83
C CYS A 267 -12.80 -8.31 17.86
N ASP A 268 -13.38 -9.19 18.67
CA ASP A 268 -14.41 -8.88 19.66
C ASP A 268 -13.93 -7.93 20.78
N LYS A 269 -12.61 -7.89 21.07
CA LYS A 269 -12.03 -6.93 22.03
C LYS A 269 -12.04 -5.49 21.51
N HIS A 270 -12.00 -5.32 20.19
CA HIS A 270 -11.90 -4.01 19.54
C HIS A 270 -13.26 -3.58 18.97
N ASN A 271 -13.93 -4.47 18.23
CA ASN A 271 -15.26 -4.26 17.71
C ASN A 271 -15.90 -5.60 17.30
N LYS A 272 -17.08 -5.93 17.85
CA LYS A 272 -17.81 -7.17 17.58
C LYS A 272 -18.22 -7.36 16.12
N ASP A 273 -18.30 -6.28 15.34
CA ASP A 273 -18.61 -6.32 13.91
C ASP A 273 -17.39 -6.66 13.04
N TYR A 274 -16.16 -6.62 13.60
CA TYR A 274 -14.94 -6.89 12.83
C TYR A 274 -14.86 -8.32 12.34
N TYR A 275 -15.04 -9.31 13.21
CA TYR A 275 -14.93 -10.71 12.79
C TYR A 275 -15.92 -11.08 11.67
N PRO A 276 -17.24 -10.87 11.79
CA PRO A 276 -18.18 -11.25 10.73
C PRO A 276 -17.90 -10.51 9.41
N LYS A 277 -17.49 -9.23 9.47
CA LYS A 277 -17.15 -8.45 8.27
C LYS A 277 -15.86 -8.96 7.62
N PHE A 278 -14.79 -9.13 8.41
CA PHE A 278 -13.47 -9.49 7.90
C PHE A 278 -13.39 -10.97 7.50
N LYS A 279 -14.15 -11.85 8.16
CA LYS A 279 -14.28 -13.25 7.75
C LYS A 279 -14.96 -13.36 6.40
N LYS A 280 -16.11 -12.70 6.22
CA LYS A 280 -16.80 -12.66 4.93
C LYS A 280 -15.89 -12.09 3.82
N TRP A 281 -15.17 -11.01 4.11
CA TRP A 281 -14.24 -10.43 3.16
C TRP A 281 -13.09 -11.39 2.82
N CYS A 282 -12.59 -12.16 3.80
CA CYS A 282 -11.58 -13.19 3.58
C CYS A 282 -12.07 -14.28 2.62
N ASP A 283 -13.29 -14.76 2.81
CA ASP A 283 -13.90 -15.79 1.96
C ASP A 283 -14.07 -15.30 0.50
N GLU A 284 -14.43 -14.03 0.33
CA GLU A 284 -14.60 -13.40 -0.99
C GLU A 284 -13.26 -13.08 -1.66
N TYR A 285 -12.26 -12.64 -0.89
CA TYR A 285 -10.95 -12.26 -1.42
C TYR A 285 -10.14 -13.46 -1.89
N PHE A 286 -10.05 -14.52 -1.08
CA PHE A 286 -9.25 -15.70 -1.37
C PHE A 286 -10.02 -16.75 -2.21
N TYR A 287 -10.75 -16.29 -3.23
CA TYR A 287 -11.57 -17.14 -4.09
C TYR A 287 -10.94 -17.34 -5.48
N ASN A 288 -10.63 -18.58 -5.84
CA ASN A 288 -10.17 -18.93 -7.19
C ASN A 288 -11.36 -18.93 -8.16
N LYS A 289 -11.67 -17.75 -8.72
CA LYS A 289 -12.83 -17.53 -9.61
C LYS A 289 -12.94 -18.55 -10.75
N HIS A 290 -11.82 -18.93 -11.34
CA HIS A 290 -11.78 -19.89 -12.46
C HIS A 290 -11.89 -21.37 -12.03
N ARG A 291 -11.82 -21.67 -10.72
CA ARG A 291 -12.03 -23.00 -10.15
C ARG A 291 -13.37 -23.13 -9.39
N GLY A 292 -13.96 -22.00 -9.01
CA GLY A 292 -15.18 -21.98 -8.21
C GLY A 292 -14.98 -22.47 -6.78
N GLU A 293 -13.80 -22.24 -6.19
CA GLU A 293 -13.47 -22.65 -4.82
C GLU A 293 -12.54 -21.63 -4.15
N SER A 294 -12.62 -21.51 -2.82
CA SER A 294 -11.67 -20.76 -2.03
C SER A 294 -10.30 -21.44 -1.96
N ARG A 295 -9.26 -20.66 -1.72
CA ARG A 295 -7.89 -21.14 -1.54
C ARG A 295 -7.79 -22.06 -0.31
N GLY A 296 -8.46 -21.66 0.76
CA GLY A 296 -8.46 -22.30 2.07
C GLY A 296 -9.76 -22.03 2.83
N ILE A 297 -9.75 -22.26 4.13
CA ILE A 297 -10.94 -22.14 5.00
C ILE A 297 -11.14 -20.73 5.57
N GLY A 298 -10.51 -19.73 4.96
CA GLY A 298 -10.59 -18.33 5.34
C GLY A 298 -9.84 -17.99 6.62
N GLY A 299 -10.32 -16.95 7.29
CA GLY A 299 -9.72 -16.32 8.45
C GLY A 299 -10.28 -14.91 8.57
N ILE A 300 -9.42 -13.90 8.68
CA ILE A 300 -9.83 -12.49 8.57
C ILE A 300 -9.05 -11.81 7.46
N PHE A 301 -9.72 -10.94 6.70
CA PHE A 301 -9.10 -10.06 5.72
C PHE A 301 -9.74 -8.68 5.80
N PHE A 302 -8.91 -7.66 5.75
CA PHE A 302 -9.35 -6.28 5.72
C PHE A 302 -8.37 -5.39 4.97
N ASP A 303 -8.90 -4.32 4.42
CA ASP A 303 -8.17 -3.28 3.71
C ASP A 303 -8.86 -1.95 4.02
N ASP A 304 -8.16 -0.85 3.80
CA ASP A 304 -8.72 0.49 3.93
C ASP A 304 -9.34 0.79 5.32
N LEU A 305 -8.72 0.28 6.40
CA LEU A 305 -9.09 0.66 7.78
C LEU A 305 -8.47 2.02 8.09
N ASP A 306 -9.26 3.08 7.86
CA ASP A 306 -8.88 4.47 8.02
C ASP A 306 -9.72 5.19 9.09
N GLU A 307 -9.57 6.52 9.15
CA GLU A 307 -10.25 7.42 10.09
C GLU A 307 -11.79 7.37 10.03
N GLN A 308 -12.38 6.86 8.95
CA GLN A 308 -13.84 6.70 8.84
C GLN A 308 -14.34 5.49 9.64
N VAL A 309 -13.46 4.53 9.91
CA VAL A 309 -13.78 3.32 10.66
C VAL A 309 -13.47 3.51 12.14
N CYS A 310 -12.24 3.94 12.45
CA CYS A 310 -11.75 4.13 13.81
C CYS A 310 -10.53 5.07 13.80
N ASP A 311 -10.21 5.71 14.92
CA ASP A 311 -9.01 6.54 14.97
C ASP A 311 -7.72 5.70 14.84
N LYS A 312 -6.63 6.39 14.50
CA LYS A 312 -5.34 5.76 14.18
C LYS A 312 -4.76 4.94 15.33
N GLU A 313 -4.94 5.40 16.57
CA GLU A 313 -4.37 4.72 17.75
C GLU A 313 -5.14 3.45 18.09
N ASN A 314 -6.47 3.52 18.10
CA ASN A 314 -7.31 2.33 18.33
C ASN A 314 -7.17 1.30 17.19
N THR A 315 -7.07 1.76 15.95
CA THR A 315 -6.78 0.87 14.82
C THR A 315 -5.41 0.21 14.98
N PHE A 316 -4.38 0.96 15.36
CA PHE A 316 -3.05 0.39 15.62
C PHE A 316 -3.07 -0.63 16.76
N ALA A 317 -3.82 -0.38 17.85
CA ALA A 317 -3.99 -1.35 18.93
C ALA A 317 -4.62 -2.66 18.44
N PHE A 318 -5.63 -2.59 17.56
CA PHE A 318 -6.20 -3.77 16.91
C PHE A 318 -5.16 -4.54 16.08
N ILE A 319 -4.38 -3.83 15.25
CA ILE A 319 -3.30 -4.44 14.45
C ILE A 319 -2.27 -5.12 15.34
N GLN A 320 -1.94 -4.51 16.49
CA GLN A 320 -1.00 -5.07 17.42
C GLN A 320 -1.48 -6.40 18.02
N ASP A 321 -2.73 -6.44 18.48
CA ASP A 321 -3.31 -7.66 19.04
C ASP A 321 -3.52 -8.74 17.98
N ALA A 322 -3.95 -8.35 16.78
CA ALA A 322 -4.24 -9.26 15.69
C ALA A 322 -2.96 -9.93 15.14
N LEU A 323 -1.85 -9.20 15.06
CA LEU A 323 -0.55 -9.77 14.69
C LEU A 323 0.01 -10.68 15.80
N ARG A 324 -0.11 -10.28 17.08
CA ARG A 324 0.34 -11.11 18.22
C ARG A 324 -0.45 -12.41 18.34
N ALA A 325 -1.70 -12.43 17.89
CA ALA A 325 -2.55 -13.63 17.92
C ALA A 325 -2.16 -14.70 16.89
N PHE A 326 -1.23 -14.40 15.96
CA PHE A 326 -0.78 -15.36 14.95
C PHE A 326 -0.21 -16.65 15.58
N LEU A 327 0.83 -16.55 16.42
CA LEU A 327 1.47 -17.73 16.99
C LEU A 327 0.48 -18.58 17.81
N PRO A 328 -0.34 -18.00 18.73
CA PRO A 328 -1.41 -18.74 19.40
C PRO A 328 -2.42 -19.40 18.46
N SER A 329 -2.73 -18.77 17.32
CA SER A 329 -3.70 -19.32 16.35
C SER A 329 -3.12 -20.49 15.53
N TYR A 330 -1.80 -20.53 15.28
CA TYR A 330 -1.20 -21.44 14.32
C TYR A 330 -0.28 -22.51 14.93
N VAL A 331 0.59 -22.17 15.88
CA VAL A 331 1.55 -23.11 16.47
C VAL A 331 0.86 -24.32 17.09
N PRO A 332 -0.23 -24.19 17.88
CA PRO A 332 -0.92 -25.36 18.43
C PRO A 332 -1.49 -26.30 17.36
N ILE A 333 -1.85 -25.77 16.18
CA ILE A 333 -2.30 -26.58 15.05
C ILE A 333 -1.12 -27.38 14.51
N VAL A 334 0.00 -26.72 14.20
CA VAL A 334 1.18 -27.41 13.65
C VAL A 334 1.69 -28.48 14.60
N GLU A 335 1.77 -28.21 15.90
CA GLU A 335 2.20 -29.19 16.91
C GLU A 335 1.34 -30.45 16.92
N ARG A 336 0.02 -30.32 16.75
CA ARG A 336 -0.88 -31.48 16.67
C ARG A 336 -0.70 -32.30 15.40
N ARG A 337 -0.26 -31.68 14.29
CA ARG A 337 -0.31 -32.28 12.94
C ARG A 337 1.04 -32.68 12.38
N LYS A 338 2.13 -32.05 12.80
CA LYS A 338 3.46 -32.19 12.18
C LYS A 338 4.00 -33.62 12.17
N ASP A 339 3.67 -34.42 13.20
CA ASP A 339 4.18 -35.79 13.37
C ASP A 339 3.17 -36.88 12.95
N MET A 340 2.00 -36.51 12.41
CA MET A 340 1.02 -37.49 11.96
C MET A 340 1.55 -38.31 10.77
N PRO A 341 1.34 -39.63 10.72
CA PRO A 341 1.71 -40.42 9.55
C PRO A 341 0.87 -39.99 8.35
N PHE A 342 1.47 -40.05 7.16
CA PHE A 342 0.79 -39.79 5.90
C PHE A 342 1.26 -40.74 4.81
N THR A 343 0.41 -40.95 3.81
CA THR A 343 0.67 -41.79 2.64
C THR A 343 1.16 -40.97 1.45
N GLU A 344 1.72 -41.63 0.43
CA GLU A 344 2.11 -40.98 -0.82
C GLU A 344 0.92 -40.31 -1.52
N ALA A 345 -0.28 -40.91 -1.45
CA ALA A 345 -1.50 -40.32 -2.00
C ALA A 345 -1.87 -39.02 -1.29
N GLU A 346 -1.74 -38.95 0.04
CA GLU A 346 -2.00 -37.74 0.81
C GLU A 346 -0.96 -36.63 0.51
N ARG A 347 0.29 -37.03 0.24
CA ARG A 347 1.35 -36.12 -0.20
C ARG A 347 1.11 -35.59 -1.62
N ASP A 348 0.64 -36.43 -2.53
CA ASP A 348 0.25 -36.03 -3.89
C ASP A 348 -0.94 -35.06 -3.88
N TRP A 349 -1.95 -35.31 -3.04
CA TRP A 349 -3.06 -34.38 -2.83
C TRP A 349 -2.58 -33.01 -2.33
N GLN A 350 -1.65 -32.96 -1.38
CA GLN A 350 -1.01 -31.71 -0.96
C GLN A 350 -0.36 -30.96 -2.12
N GLN A 351 0.29 -31.65 -3.07
CA GLN A 351 0.88 -30.99 -4.24
C GLN A 351 -0.18 -30.39 -5.16
N ILE A 352 -1.32 -31.07 -5.34
CA ILE A 352 -2.47 -30.57 -6.10
C ILE A 352 -3.06 -29.32 -5.43
N ARG A 353 -3.26 -29.35 -4.10
CA ARG A 353 -3.74 -28.18 -3.33
C ARG A 353 -2.76 -27.01 -3.39
N ARG A 354 -1.46 -27.26 -3.30
CA ARG A 354 -0.42 -26.24 -3.51
C ARG A 354 -0.44 -25.66 -4.92
N GLY A 355 -0.79 -26.45 -5.94
CA GLY A 355 -1.07 -25.94 -7.29
C GLY A 355 -2.18 -24.88 -7.29
N LYS A 356 -3.25 -25.08 -6.51
CA LYS A 356 -4.33 -24.08 -6.34
C LYS A 356 -3.88 -22.83 -5.59
N TYR A 357 -2.94 -22.98 -4.65
CA TYR A 357 -2.32 -21.85 -3.96
C TYR A 357 -1.49 -20.98 -4.93
N VAL A 358 -0.70 -21.63 -5.79
CA VAL A 358 0.07 -20.96 -6.86
C VAL A 358 -0.85 -20.28 -7.88
N GLU A 359 -1.92 -20.96 -8.32
CA GLU A 359 -2.94 -20.38 -9.20
C GLU A 359 -3.51 -19.07 -8.62
N PHE A 360 -3.83 -19.05 -7.32
CA PHE A 360 -4.33 -17.85 -6.68
C PHE A 360 -3.29 -16.71 -6.67
N ASN A 361 -2.09 -16.99 -6.17
CA ASN A 361 -1.06 -15.96 -5.99
C ASN A 361 -0.62 -15.31 -7.31
N LEU A 362 -0.57 -16.08 -8.41
CA LEU A 362 -0.12 -15.55 -9.70
C LEU A 362 -1.24 -14.91 -10.52
N VAL A 363 -2.50 -15.30 -10.31
CA VAL A 363 -3.63 -14.84 -11.15
C VAL A 363 -4.47 -13.77 -10.45
N HIS A 364 -4.77 -13.94 -9.16
CA HIS A 364 -5.76 -13.13 -8.45
C HIS A 364 -5.17 -12.20 -7.38
N ASP A 365 -4.03 -12.56 -6.79
CA ASP A 365 -3.49 -11.79 -5.66
C ASP A 365 -3.00 -10.40 -6.09
N ARG A 366 -3.66 -9.37 -5.54
CA ARG A 366 -3.35 -7.97 -5.82
C ARG A 366 -1.95 -7.60 -5.36
N GLY A 367 -1.52 -8.14 -4.21
CA GLY A 367 -0.20 -7.84 -3.62
C GLY A 367 0.95 -8.34 -4.49
N THR A 368 0.88 -9.59 -4.93
CA THR A 368 1.87 -10.21 -5.82
C THR A 368 1.93 -9.49 -7.16
N SER A 369 0.77 -9.22 -7.79
CA SER A 369 0.71 -8.49 -9.06
C SER A 369 1.29 -7.08 -8.95
N PHE A 370 0.93 -6.33 -7.91
CA PHE A 370 1.47 -4.99 -7.68
C PHE A 370 2.98 -5.01 -7.47
N GLY A 371 3.49 -5.94 -6.65
CA GLY A 371 4.92 -6.08 -6.37
C GLY A 371 5.74 -6.37 -7.63
N LEU A 372 5.30 -7.32 -8.46
CA LEU A 372 6.03 -7.72 -9.68
C LEU A 372 6.02 -6.62 -10.75
N ASN A 373 4.99 -5.77 -10.78
CA ASN A 373 4.88 -4.66 -11.71
C ASN A 373 5.55 -3.36 -11.18
N THR A 374 6.03 -3.35 -9.94
CA THR A 374 6.72 -2.19 -9.37
C THR A 374 8.21 -2.22 -9.72
N PRO A 375 8.75 -1.21 -10.44
CA PRO A 375 10.16 -1.15 -10.78
C PRO A 375 11.05 -1.21 -9.53
N GLY A 376 12.12 -2.01 -9.59
CA GLY A 376 13.08 -2.14 -8.49
C GLY A 376 12.58 -2.94 -7.28
N ALA A 377 11.39 -3.54 -7.33
CA ALA A 377 10.92 -4.44 -6.30
C ALA A 377 11.76 -5.73 -6.25
N ARG A 378 12.03 -6.23 -5.03
CA ARG A 378 12.80 -7.46 -4.83
C ARG A 378 11.92 -8.67 -5.13
N VAL A 379 11.99 -9.17 -6.36
CA VAL A 379 11.19 -10.31 -6.87
C VAL A 379 11.27 -11.53 -5.94
N GLU A 380 12.46 -11.86 -5.43
CA GLU A 380 12.66 -12.98 -4.50
C GLU A 380 11.89 -12.82 -3.17
N SER A 381 11.67 -11.59 -2.70
CA SER A 381 10.84 -11.34 -1.51
C SER A 381 9.35 -11.52 -1.81
N ILE A 382 8.92 -11.26 -3.05
CA ILE A 382 7.52 -11.41 -3.48
C ILE A 382 7.18 -12.89 -3.69
N LEU A 383 8.05 -13.61 -4.41
CA LEU A 383 7.87 -15.03 -4.75
C LEU A 383 8.25 -16.01 -3.63
N MET A 384 8.72 -15.48 -2.50
CA MET A 384 8.80 -16.18 -1.22
C MET A 384 7.51 -16.94 -0.88
N SER A 385 6.36 -16.42 -1.28
CA SER A 385 5.03 -17.00 -1.06
C SER A 385 4.77 -18.32 -1.79
N LEU A 386 5.56 -18.67 -2.80
CA LEU A 386 5.35 -19.90 -3.56
C LEU A 386 5.92 -21.12 -2.80
N PRO A 387 5.23 -22.28 -2.79
CA PRO A 387 5.76 -23.50 -2.20
C PRO A 387 6.99 -24.03 -2.96
N MET A 388 7.76 -24.94 -2.35
CA MET A 388 8.92 -25.56 -3.04
C MET A 388 8.48 -26.42 -4.22
N THR A 389 7.38 -27.14 -4.06
CA THR A 389 6.81 -28.00 -5.07
C THR A 389 5.30 -27.83 -5.13
N ALA A 390 4.74 -28.01 -6.33
CA ALA A 390 3.31 -28.06 -6.61
C ALA A 390 3.08 -28.97 -7.83
N SER A 391 1.85 -29.43 -8.02
CA SER A 391 1.50 -30.31 -9.16
C SER A 391 0.15 -29.96 -9.75
N TRP A 392 0.03 -30.18 -11.06
CA TRP A 392 -1.20 -30.00 -11.83
C TRP A 392 -1.52 -31.28 -12.57
N LYS A 393 -2.68 -31.86 -12.27
CA LYS A 393 -3.21 -33.05 -12.95
C LYS A 393 -4.39 -32.65 -13.81
N TYR A 394 -4.39 -33.11 -15.06
CA TYR A 394 -5.47 -32.82 -16.01
C TYR A 394 -6.78 -33.45 -15.52
N MET A 395 -7.84 -32.64 -15.42
CA MET A 395 -9.19 -33.07 -15.03
C MET A 395 -9.27 -33.87 -13.71
N TYR A 396 -8.34 -33.63 -12.78
CA TYR A 396 -8.38 -34.30 -11.48
C TYR A 396 -9.58 -33.88 -10.65
N ALA A 397 -10.29 -34.87 -10.10
CA ALA A 397 -11.31 -34.70 -9.09
C ALA A 397 -11.03 -35.71 -7.95
N PRO A 398 -11.22 -35.33 -6.68
CA PRO A 398 -11.06 -36.26 -5.58
C PRO A 398 -12.15 -37.34 -5.60
N GLU A 399 -11.84 -38.50 -5.02
CA GLU A 399 -12.79 -39.62 -4.96
C GLU A 399 -14.06 -39.24 -4.15
N PRO A 400 -15.27 -39.61 -4.60
CA PRO A 400 -16.49 -39.34 -3.86
C PRO A 400 -16.47 -39.91 -2.43
N GLY A 401 -16.87 -39.10 -1.44
CA GLY A 401 -16.88 -39.49 -0.03
C GLY A 401 -15.51 -39.52 0.66
N SER A 402 -14.43 -39.14 -0.05
CA SER A 402 -13.09 -39.02 0.52
C SER A 402 -12.92 -37.80 1.42
N ARG A 403 -11.81 -37.76 2.17
CA ARG A 403 -11.45 -36.60 3.00
C ARG A 403 -11.11 -35.37 2.15
N GLU A 404 -10.58 -35.61 0.96
CA GLU A 404 -10.22 -34.65 -0.08
C GLU A 404 -11.47 -33.98 -0.65
N GLN A 405 -12.51 -34.77 -0.98
CA GLN A 405 -13.80 -34.25 -1.42
C GLN A 405 -14.46 -33.41 -0.32
N ARG A 406 -14.42 -33.88 0.95
CA ARG A 406 -14.94 -33.11 2.09
C ARG A 406 -14.30 -31.73 2.22
N LEU A 407 -12.99 -31.60 1.98
CA LEU A 407 -12.34 -30.30 1.95
C LEU A 407 -12.88 -29.46 0.80
N VAL A 408 -12.88 -29.98 -0.43
CA VAL A 408 -13.32 -29.25 -1.63
C VAL A 408 -14.74 -28.72 -1.49
N ASP A 409 -15.66 -29.47 -0.89
CA ASP A 409 -17.03 -29.01 -0.65
C ASP A 409 -17.07 -27.75 0.22
N VAL A 410 -16.28 -27.73 1.32
CA VAL A 410 -16.16 -26.54 2.18
C VAL A 410 -15.47 -25.38 1.47
N LEU A 411 -14.57 -25.64 0.53
CA LEU A 411 -13.92 -24.57 -0.24
C LEU A 411 -14.86 -23.97 -1.29
N ARG A 412 -15.78 -24.76 -1.86
CA ARG A 412 -16.81 -24.27 -2.79
C ARG A 412 -17.88 -23.47 -2.06
N GLU A 413 -18.24 -23.92 -0.86
CA GLU A 413 -19.26 -23.31 -0.01
C GLU A 413 -18.67 -23.01 1.37
N PRO A 414 -17.99 -21.85 1.54
CA PRO A 414 -17.42 -21.46 2.82
C PRO A 414 -18.47 -21.51 3.94
N LYS A 415 -18.12 -22.16 5.04
CA LYS A 415 -18.99 -22.29 6.23
C LYS A 415 -18.57 -21.35 7.35
N GLU A 416 -19.44 -21.16 8.33
CA GLU A 416 -19.10 -20.50 9.59
C GLU A 416 -18.43 -21.50 10.55
N TRP A 417 -17.39 -21.02 11.24
CA TRP A 417 -16.59 -21.86 12.15
C TRP A 417 -16.83 -21.55 13.64
N VAL A 418 -17.23 -20.33 13.99
CA VAL A 418 -17.39 -19.85 15.39
C VAL A 418 -18.51 -18.84 15.55
#